data_AF-A0A2R6QL59-F1
#
_entry.id   AF-A0A2R6QL59-F1
#
_cell.length_a   1.000
_cell.length_b   1.000
_cell.length_c   1.000
_cell.angle_alpha   90.00
_cell.angle_beta   90.00
_cell.angle_gamma   90.00
#
_symmetry.space_group_name_H-M   'P 1'
#
loop_
_entity.id
_entity.type
_entity.pdbx_description
1 polymer ?
#
loop_
_entity_poly.entity_id
_entity_poly.type
_entity_poly.pdbx_seq_one_letter_code
_entity_poly.pdbx_strand_id
1 'polypeptide(L)'
;YSDTTLEEIRKICPACCGTCNCKICLRGDNLVKARIREIPVQDKLQYLHCLLSSVLPVVRQINREQCFEWELEKKLRGDGVGLPRTKLNADEHMYCDCCRMPIIDYHRHCASCSYDLCLSCCKDLREAFTLGVKEGLENQIDGRPDQKVTLTDQVTPPKLRLKLSDKFPNWKANSNASIPCPPKEYSGCGCLSLTLKRIFKTNWVAKLVKISEEMVDGCKVFDVVSPEETGFNTRPLPMCT
;
A
#
# COMPACT_ATOMS: atom_id res chain seq x y z
N TYR A 1 22.35 -4.05 27.05
CA TYR A 1 22.54 -5.13 26.06
C TYR A 1 23.66 -6.01 26.55
N SER A 2 23.36 -6.98 27.42
CA SER A 2 24.42 -7.76 28.09
C SER A 2 24.19 -9.27 28.10
N ASP A 3 23.03 -9.76 27.66
CA ASP A 3 22.74 -11.20 27.60
C ASP A 3 22.08 -11.55 26.26
N THR A 4 22.81 -11.35 25.16
CA THR A 4 22.31 -11.78 23.84
C THR A 4 23.42 -12.55 23.14
N THR A 5 23.20 -13.84 22.93
CA THR A 5 24.17 -14.72 22.29
C THR A 5 24.38 -14.31 20.83
N LEU A 6 25.55 -14.61 20.25
CA LEU A 6 25.86 -14.33 18.84
C LEU A 6 24.84 -14.98 17.88
N GLU A 7 24.19 -16.07 18.29
CA GLU A 7 23.14 -16.74 17.53
C GLU A 7 21.80 -16.01 17.58
N GLU A 8 21.46 -15.37 18.71
CA GLU A 8 20.29 -14.50 18.83
C GLU A 8 20.46 -13.18 18.06
N ILE A 9 21.68 -12.62 18.07
CA ILE A 9 22.05 -11.45 17.24
C ILE A 9 21.95 -11.79 15.74
N ARG A 10 22.23 -13.03 15.34
CA ARG A 10 22.04 -13.49 13.94
C ARG A 10 20.57 -13.68 13.56
N LYS A 11 19.68 -13.96 14.52
CA LYS A 11 18.25 -14.20 14.29
C LYS A 11 17.40 -12.93 14.37
N ILE A 12 17.82 -11.94 15.16
CA ILE A 12 17.06 -10.72 15.44
C ILE A 12 17.91 -9.54 14.99
N CYS A 13 17.35 -8.63 14.18
CA CYS A 13 18.07 -7.42 13.82
C CYS A 13 18.46 -6.64 15.10
N PRO A 14 19.74 -6.51 15.43
CA PRO A 14 20.17 -5.93 16.69
C PRO A 14 19.92 -4.42 16.75
N ALA A 15 19.68 -3.78 15.59
CA ALA A 15 19.44 -2.35 15.51
C ALA A 15 17.99 -1.96 15.84
N CYS A 16 17.01 -2.84 15.62
CA CYS A 16 15.61 -2.45 15.68
C CYS A 16 14.68 -3.48 16.31
N CYS A 17 15.17 -4.68 16.65
CA CYS A 17 14.36 -5.71 17.32
C CYS A 17 13.01 -6.01 16.63
N GLY A 18 12.95 -5.88 15.29
CA GLY A 18 11.73 -6.10 14.50
C GLY A 18 10.99 -4.85 14.03
N THR A 19 11.40 -3.63 14.41
CA THR A 19 10.65 -2.39 14.06
C THR A 19 11.15 -1.67 12.80
N CYS A 20 12.33 -2.04 12.28
CA CYS A 20 12.89 -1.42 11.08
C CYS A 20 12.57 -2.19 9.80
N ASN A 21 12.72 -1.51 8.66
CA ASN A 21 12.52 -2.05 7.32
C ASN A 21 13.73 -2.82 6.75
N CYS A 22 14.65 -3.27 7.61
CA CYS A 22 15.82 -4.01 7.13
C CYS A 22 15.42 -5.42 6.63
N LYS A 23 16.22 -5.99 5.73
CA LYS A 23 15.95 -7.30 5.11
C LYS A 23 15.71 -8.43 6.13
N ILE A 24 16.38 -8.36 7.29
CA ILE A 24 16.23 -9.35 8.36
C ILE A 24 14.87 -9.20 9.07
N CYS A 25 14.45 -7.98 9.38
CA CYS A 25 13.16 -7.73 10.05
C CYS A 25 11.96 -7.94 9.14
N LEU A 26 12.05 -7.57 7.87
CA LEU A 26 10.99 -7.84 6.89
C LEU A 26 10.78 -9.34 6.66
N ARG A 27 11.83 -10.16 6.84
CA ARG A 27 11.77 -11.63 6.75
C ARG A 27 11.43 -12.29 8.09
N GLY A 28 11.31 -11.50 9.16
CA GLY A 28 11.17 -11.97 10.53
C GLY A 28 9.74 -12.25 10.96
N ASP A 29 9.00 -13.09 10.23
CA ASP A 29 7.65 -13.55 10.63
C ASP A 29 7.59 -14.09 12.07
N ASN A 30 8.72 -14.61 12.54
CA ASN A 30 8.88 -15.20 13.87
C ASN A 30 8.81 -14.17 15.00
N LEU A 31 9.15 -12.90 14.77
CA LEU A 31 9.12 -11.85 15.79
C LEU A 31 7.69 -11.45 16.15
N VAL A 32 6.82 -11.29 15.14
CA VAL A 32 5.39 -11.02 15.35
C VAL A 32 4.73 -12.22 16.03
N LYS A 33 5.03 -13.45 15.57
CA LYS A 33 4.52 -14.68 16.18
C LYS A 33 4.99 -14.89 17.62
N ALA A 34 6.22 -14.51 17.96
CA ALA A 34 6.77 -14.62 19.32
C ALA A 34 6.09 -13.65 20.30
N ARG A 35 5.96 -12.37 19.94
CA ARG A 35 5.29 -11.36 20.79
C ARG A 35 3.83 -11.70 21.08
N ILE A 36 3.15 -12.37 20.16
CA ILE A 36 1.74 -12.79 20.29
C ILE A 36 1.58 -14.07 21.14
N ARG A 37 2.65 -14.81 21.46
CA ARG A 37 2.58 -16.04 22.27
C ARG A 37 2.59 -15.78 23.78
N GLU A 38 3.10 -14.63 24.21
CA GLU A 38 3.26 -14.28 25.63
C GLU A 38 2.04 -13.56 26.22
N ILE A 39 1.03 -13.27 25.39
CA ILE A 39 -0.18 -12.56 25.79
C ILE A 39 -1.26 -13.58 26.23
N PRO A 40 -1.96 -13.35 27.37
CA PRO A 40 -3.13 -14.13 27.76
C PRO A 40 -4.14 -14.28 26.62
N VAL A 41 -4.83 -15.41 26.53
CA VAL A 41 -5.65 -15.77 25.35
C VAL A 41 -6.69 -14.70 25.00
N GLN A 42 -7.32 -14.08 26.01
CA GLN A 42 -8.34 -13.05 25.81
C GLN A 42 -7.73 -11.73 25.29
N ASP A 43 -6.65 -11.27 25.91
CA ASP A 43 -5.91 -10.08 25.47
C ASP A 43 -5.33 -10.26 24.06
N LYS A 44 -4.93 -11.49 23.73
CA LYS A 44 -4.45 -11.86 22.40
C LYS A 44 -5.56 -11.78 21.35
N LEU A 45 -6.75 -12.28 21.66
CA LEU A 45 -7.90 -12.17 20.76
C LEU A 45 -8.28 -10.69 20.54
N GLN A 46 -8.33 -9.90 21.61
CA GLN A 46 -8.60 -8.47 21.52
C GLN A 46 -7.54 -7.74 20.68
N TYR A 47 -6.25 -8.02 20.92
CA TYR A 47 -5.16 -7.45 20.14
C TYR A 47 -5.24 -7.81 18.66
N LEU A 48 -5.49 -9.09 18.33
CA LEU A 48 -5.62 -9.54 16.95
C LEU A 48 -6.84 -8.92 16.26
N HIS A 49 -7.95 -8.78 16.98
CA HIS A 49 -9.15 -8.09 16.46
C HIS A 49 -8.88 -6.62 16.20
N CYS A 50 -8.24 -5.90 17.12
CA CYS A 50 -7.86 -4.50 16.92
C CYS A 50 -6.89 -4.34 15.75
N LEU A 51 -5.89 -5.23 15.61
CA LEU A 51 -4.95 -5.24 14.51
C LEU A 51 -5.68 -5.46 13.17
N LEU A 52 -6.53 -6.47 13.11
CA LEU A 52 -7.30 -6.79 11.89
C LEU A 52 -8.25 -5.65 11.52
N SER A 53 -8.96 -5.08 12.49
CA SER A 53 -9.85 -3.93 12.31
C SER A 53 -9.10 -2.70 11.80
N SER A 54 -7.87 -2.49 12.26
CA SER A 54 -7.01 -1.38 11.82
C SER A 54 -6.42 -1.60 10.42
N VAL A 55 -6.10 -2.84 10.06
CA VAL A 55 -5.51 -3.20 8.77
C VAL A 55 -6.57 -3.35 7.67
N LEU A 56 -7.78 -3.74 8.01
CA LEU A 56 -8.88 -3.99 7.07
C LEU A 56 -9.14 -2.82 6.10
N PRO A 57 -9.21 -1.54 6.53
CA PRO A 57 -9.34 -0.41 5.61
C PRO A 57 -8.23 -0.33 4.57
N VAL A 58 -7.00 -0.69 4.95
CA VAL A 58 -5.84 -0.72 4.04
C VAL A 58 -5.99 -1.83 3.02
N VAL A 59 -6.39 -3.03 3.44
CA VAL A 59 -6.60 -4.17 2.53
C VAL A 59 -7.76 -3.89 1.56
N ARG A 60 -8.84 -3.25 2.03
CA ARG A 60 -9.93 -2.78 1.17
C ARG A 60 -9.41 -1.78 0.12
N GLN A 61 -8.55 -0.86 0.52
CA GLN A 61 -7.96 0.11 -0.39
C GLN A 61 -7.11 -0.57 -1.46
N ILE A 62 -6.26 -1.53 -1.07
CA ILE A 62 -5.46 -2.34 -2.01
C ILE A 62 -6.39 -3.06 -2.99
N ASN A 63 -7.47 -3.69 -2.51
CA ASN A 63 -8.43 -4.39 -3.37
C ASN A 63 -9.06 -3.44 -4.40
N ARG A 64 -9.48 -2.24 -3.98
CA ARG A 64 -10.06 -1.23 -4.89
C ARG A 64 -9.07 -0.80 -5.97
N GLU A 65 -7.81 -0.58 -5.60
CA GLU A 65 -6.74 -0.21 -6.55
C GLU A 65 -6.47 -1.33 -7.56
N GLN A 66 -6.43 -2.59 -7.11
CA GLN A 66 -6.27 -3.75 -7.99
C GLN A 66 -7.45 -3.93 -8.94
N CYS A 67 -8.69 -3.79 -8.45
CA CYS A 67 -9.90 -3.87 -9.28
C CYS A 67 -9.92 -2.78 -10.35
N PHE A 68 -9.65 -1.53 -9.97
CA PHE A 68 -9.57 -0.43 -10.91
C PHE A 68 -8.53 -0.69 -12.01
N GLU A 69 -7.32 -1.12 -11.62
CA GLU A 69 -6.25 -1.37 -12.57
C GLU A 69 -6.58 -2.54 -13.51
N TRP A 70 -7.25 -3.56 -12.98
CA TRP A 70 -7.69 -4.72 -13.76
C TRP A 70 -8.78 -4.37 -14.77
N GLU A 71 -9.78 -3.59 -14.37
CA GLU A 71 -10.82 -3.08 -15.28
C GLU A 71 -10.22 -2.21 -16.38
N LEU A 72 -9.22 -1.39 -16.05
CA LEU A 72 -8.50 -0.61 -17.04
C LEU A 72 -7.75 -1.52 -18.03
N GLU A 73 -7.10 -2.58 -17.56
CA GLU A 73 -6.41 -3.52 -18.46
C GLU A 73 -7.36 -4.22 -19.43
N LYS A 74 -8.54 -4.63 -18.95
CA LYS A 74 -9.61 -5.19 -19.79
C LYS A 74 -10.04 -4.21 -20.88
N LYS A 75 -10.21 -2.93 -20.53
CA LYS A 75 -10.55 -1.87 -21.51
C LYS A 75 -9.46 -1.69 -22.57
N LEU A 76 -8.19 -1.83 -22.19
CA LEU A 76 -7.05 -1.63 -23.09
C LEU A 76 -6.77 -2.83 -24.00
N ARG A 77 -7.04 -4.07 -23.54
CA ARG A 77 -6.64 -5.30 -24.25
C ARG A 77 -7.81 -6.18 -24.70
N GLY A 78 -9.04 -5.83 -24.34
CA GLY A 78 -10.24 -6.62 -24.58
C GLY A 78 -10.50 -7.67 -23.50
N ASP A 79 -11.73 -8.14 -23.43
CA ASP A 79 -12.13 -9.24 -22.55
C ASP A 79 -11.59 -10.58 -23.09
N GLY A 80 -10.91 -11.34 -22.23
CA GLY A 80 -10.40 -12.69 -22.55
C GLY A 80 -8.91 -12.90 -22.29
N VAL A 81 -8.12 -11.83 -22.13
CA VAL A 81 -6.70 -11.95 -21.79
C VAL A 81 -6.55 -12.18 -20.29
N GLY A 82 -6.22 -13.40 -19.87
CA GLY A 82 -5.88 -13.70 -18.49
C GLY A 82 -4.64 -12.95 -18.02
N LEU A 83 -4.63 -12.47 -16.77
CA LEU A 83 -3.46 -11.77 -16.21
C LEU A 83 -2.28 -12.73 -15.99
N PRO A 84 -1.12 -12.47 -16.62
CA PRO A 84 0.09 -13.23 -16.38
C PRO A 84 0.52 -13.14 -14.91
N ARG A 85 0.97 -14.28 -14.38
CA ARG A 85 1.47 -14.38 -13.01
C ARG A 85 3.00 -14.40 -13.01
N THR A 86 3.61 -13.48 -12.27
CA THR A 86 5.04 -13.50 -11.96
C THR A 86 5.31 -14.56 -10.89
N LYS A 87 6.32 -15.41 -11.12
CA LYS A 87 6.77 -16.40 -10.15
C LYS A 87 7.84 -15.75 -9.26
N LEU A 88 7.64 -15.79 -7.95
CA LEU A 88 8.61 -15.34 -6.95
C LEU A 88 8.80 -16.46 -5.92
N ASN A 89 10.03 -16.61 -5.44
CA ASN A 89 10.32 -17.46 -4.29
C ASN A 89 9.87 -16.78 -2.98
N ALA A 90 9.67 -17.56 -1.91
CA ALA A 90 9.12 -17.05 -0.65
C ALA A 90 9.99 -15.95 0.02
N ASP A 91 11.28 -15.90 -0.30
CA ASP A 91 12.23 -14.93 0.24
C ASP A 91 12.56 -13.78 -0.74
N GLU A 92 12.03 -13.85 -1.96
CA GLU A 92 12.19 -12.84 -3.01
C GLU A 92 11.12 -11.76 -2.90
N HIS A 93 11.56 -10.52 -3.06
CA HIS A 93 10.67 -9.36 -3.12
C HIS A 93 10.94 -8.62 -4.41
N MET A 94 9.88 -8.27 -5.11
CA MET A 94 9.95 -7.32 -6.22
C MET A 94 9.86 -5.90 -5.69
N TYR A 95 10.54 -4.98 -6.36
CA TYR A 95 10.54 -3.56 -6.02
C TYR A 95 10.14 -2.74 -7.23
N CYS A 96 9.42 -1.65 -6.99
CA CYS A 96 9.11 -0.67 -8.01
C CYS A 96 10.40 0.05 -8.45
N ASP A 97 10.67 0.11 -9.75
CA ASP A 97 11.84 0.79 -10.27
C ASP A 97 11.80 2.31 -10.09
N CYS A 98 10.60 2.87 -9.93
CA CYS A 98 10.42 4.30 -9.68
C CYS A 98 10.61 4.67 -8.21
N CYS A 99 9.80 4.12 -7.30
CA CYS A 99 9.79 4.54 -5.90
C CYS A 99 10.59 3.63 -4.96
N ARG A 100 11.13 2.52 -5.47
CA ARG A 100 11.88 1.51 -4.70
C ARG A 100 11.11 0.88 -3.53
N MET A 101 9.79 1.06 -3.50
CA MET A 101 8.91 0.37 -2.56
C MET A 101 8.60 -1.05 -3.04
N PRO A 102 8.41 -2.02 -2.12
CA PRO A 102 8.03 -3.38 -2.48
C PRO A 102 6.72 -3.43 -3.27
N ILE A 103 6.70 -4.26 -4.31
CA ILE A 103 5.49 -4.59 -5.05
C ILE A 103 4.81 -5.77 -4.36
N ILE A 104 3.55 -5.57 -3.98
CA ILE A 104 2.79 -6.58 -3.23
C ILE A 104 2.15 -7.61 -4.16
N ASP A 105 1.47 -7.19 -5.22
CA ASP A 105 0.78 -8.11 -6.12
C ASP A 105 0.68 -7.58 -7.55
N TYR A 106 -0.29 -6.72 -7.81
CA TYR A 106 -0.53 -6.14 -9.13
C TYR A 106 0.49 -5.05 -9.42
N HIS A 107 1.06 -5.08 -10.63
CA HIS A 107 2.07 -4.14 -11.08
C HIS A 107 2.10 -4.03 -12.60
N ARG A 108 2.63 -2.92 -13.09
CA ARG A 108 2.83 -2.65 -14.51
C ARG A 108 4.26 -3.02 -14.90
N HIS A 109 4.41 -3.84 -15.93
CA HIS A 109 5.68 -4.43 -16.34
C HIS A 109 6.01 -4.12 -17.80
N CYS A 110 7.28 -3.82 -18.09
CA CYS A 110 7.79 -3.71 -19.45
C CYS A 110 8.42 -5.03 -19.91
N ALA A 111 7.87 -5.65 -20.95
CA ALA A 111 8.46 -6.87 -21.52
C ALA A 111 9.83 -6.65 -22.18
N SER A 112 10.17 -5.42 -22.58
CA SER A 112 11.41 -5.12 -23.31
C SER A 112 12.62 -4.87 -22.41
N CYS A 113 12.43 -4.23 -21.26
CA CYS A 113 13.52 -3.86 -20.35
C CYS A 113 13.29 -4.28 -18.90
N SER A 114 12.24 -5.05 -18.64
CA SER A 114 11.88 -5.56 -17.30
C SER A 114 11.57 -4.48 -16.26
N TYR A 115 11.29 -3.25 -16.67
CA TYR A 115 10.90 -2.18 -15.77
C TYR A 115 9.56 -2.48 -15.09
N ASP A 116 9.55 -2.47 -13.76
CA ASP A 116 8.39 -2.77 -12.92
C ASP A 116 7.92 -1.53 -12.15
N LEU A 117 6.60 -1.27 -12.21
CA LEU A 117 5.97 -0.09 -11.64
C LEU A 117 4.80 -0.47 -10.74
N CYS A 118 4.80 0.01 -9.50
CA CYS A 118 3.70 -0.23 -8.56
C CYS A 118 2.45 0.59 -8.89
N LEU A 119 1.29 0.15 -8.40
CA LEU A 119 0.01 0.81 -8.67
C LEU A 119 -0.07 2.24 -8.13
N SER A 120 0.59 2.54 -7.01
CA SER A 120 0.63 3.90 -6.46
C SER A 120 1.32 4.87 -7.43
N CYS A 121 2.49 4.50 -7.96
CA CYS A 121 3.15 5.30 -9.00
C CYS A 121 2.32 5.38 -10.28
N CYS A 122 1.59 4.32 -10.64
CA CYS A 122 0.69 4.35 -11.79
C CYS A 122 -0.43 5.39 -11.61
N LYS A 123 -1.03 5.43 -10.42
CA LYS A 123 -2.07 6.39 -10.05
C LYS A 123 -1.53 7.81 -10.10
N ASP A 124 -0.39 8.05 -9.46
CA ASP A 124 0.24 9.38 -9.41
C ASP A 124 0.59 9.90 -10.82
N LEU A 125 1.08 9.05 -11.73
CA LEU A 125 1.35 9.43 -13.14
C LEU A 125 0.08 9.84 -13.89
N ARG A 126 -1.05 9.16 -13.65
CA ARG A 126 -2.34 9.48 -14.29
C ARG A 126 -2.97 10.74 -13.69
N GLU A 127 -2.83 10.94 -12.38
CA GLU A 127 -3.30 12.16 -11.71
C GLU A 127 -2.49 13.38 -12.17
N ALA A 128 -1.17 13.25 -12.31
CA ALA A 128 -0.31 14.32 -12.84
C ALA A 128 -0.69 14.72 -14.28
N PHE A 129 -1.06 13.76 -15.12
CA PHE A 129 -1.60 14.06 -16.45
C PHE A 129 -2.90 14.88 -16.37
N THR A 130 -3.82 14.50 -15.47
CA THR A 130 -5.11 15.17 -15.32
C THR A 130 -4.95 16.63 -14.84
N LEU A 131 -4.00 16.89 -13.94
CA LEU A 131 -3.68 18.24 -13.47
C LEU A 131 -3.07 19.10 -14.57
N GLY A 132 -2.10 18.55 -15.34
CA GLY A 132 -1.51 19.27 -16.47
C GLY A 132 -2.50 19.59 -17.59
N VAL A 133 -3.53 18.74 -17.79
CA VAL A 133 -4.63 19.04 -18.73
C VAL A 133 -5.53 20.17 -18.22
N LYS A 134 -5.81 20.23 -16.91
CA LYS A 134 -6.60 21.33 -16.32
C LYS A 134 -5.86 22.66 -16.38
N GLU A 135 -4.58 22.69 -16.01
CA GLU A 135 -3.74 23.88 -16.13
C GLU A 135 -3.60 24.35 -17.60
N GLY A 136 -3.54 23.42 -18.55
CA GLY A 136 -3.50 23.76 -19.99
C GLY A 136 -4.81 24.33 -20.54
N LEU A 137 -5.95 23.99 -19.96
CA LEU A 137 -7.27 24.50 -20.35
C LEU A 137 -7.59 25.85 -19.69
N GLU A 138 -7.11 26.06 -18.46
CA GLU A 138 -7.24 27.32 -17.72
C GLU A 138 -6.44 28.46 -18.36
N ASN A 139 -5.35 28.16 -19.05
CA ASN A 139 -4.54 29.13 -19.79
C ASN A 139 -5.14 29.59 -21.15
N GLN A 140 -6.37 29.16 -21.50
CA GLN A 140 -7.05 29.56 -22.74
C GLN A 140 -8.38 30.28 -22.54
N ILE A 141 -8.76 30.65 -21.31
CA ILE A 141 -9.98 31.41 -21.06
C ILE A 141 -9.61 32.83 -20.63
N ASP A 142 -9.54 33.72 -21.62
CA ASP A 142 -9.54 35.16 -21.43
C ASP A 142 -10.93 35.60 -20.91
N GLY A 143 -10.97 36.29 -19.77
CA GLY A 143 -12.10 37.14 -19.36
C GLY A 143 -13.12 36.64 -18.31
N ARG A 144 -12.82 36.94 -17.03
CA ARG A 144 -13.73 37.37 -15.93
C ARG A 144 -14.24 36.33 -14.91
N PRO A 145 -14.26 36.65 -13.58
CA PRO A 145 -14.45 35.67 -12.51
C PRO A 145 -15.89 35.63 -11.97
N ASP A 146 -16.31 34.46 -11.48
CA ASP A 146 -16.78 34.22 -10.11
C ASP A 146 -17.65 32.94 -10.05
N GLN A 147 -17.16 31.90 -9.37
CA GLN A 147 -18.01 31.08 -8.49
C GLN A 147 -17.16 30.06 -7.72
N LYS A 148 -16.96 30.42 -6.45
CA LYS A 148 -16.51 29.61 -5.33
C LYS A 148 -17.32 28.31 -5.24
N VAL A 149 -16.68 27.16 -5.41
CA VAL A 149 -17.22 25.87 -4.96
C VAL A 149 -16.21 25.17 -4.05
N THR A 150 -16.75 24.88 -2.88
CA THR A 150 -16.14 24.48 -1.60
C THR A 150 -15.21 23.28 -1.70
N LEU A 151 -13.95 23.46 -1.27
CA LEU A 151 -13.03 22.37 -0.93
C LEU A 151 -13.53 21.70 0.34
N THR A 152 -14.07 20.48 0.23
CA THR A 152 -14.27 19.61 1.39
C THR A 152 -12.94 18.97 1.76
N ASP A 153 -12.40 19.43 2.88
CA ASP A 153 -11.17 18.98 3.50
C ASP A 153 -11.37 17.56 4.03
N GLN A 154 -10.99 16.55 3.24
CA GLN A 154 -10.85 15.18 3.74
C GLN A 154 -9.39 14.94 4.09
N VAL A 155 -9.11 14.92 5.39
CA VAL A 155 -7.83 14.56 6.00
C VAL A 155 -7.36 13.23 5.43
N THR A 156 -6.49 13.32 4.43
CA THR A 156 -5.78 12.18 3.87
C THR A 156 -4.51 12.02 4.68
N PRO A 157 -4.15 10.80 5.14
CA PRO A 157 -2.89 10.57 5.83
C PRO A 157 -1.74 11.03 4.91
N PRO A 158 -0.59 11.48 5.46
CA PRO A 158 0.49 12.08 4.68
C PRO A 158 1.02 11.05 3.69
N LYS A 159 0.43 11.02 2.51
CA LYS A 159 1.02 10.37 1.35
C LYS A 159 2.34 11.08 1.17
N LEU A 160 3.43 10.32 1.13
CA LEU A 160 4.60 10.71 0.37
C LEU A 160 4.13 10.93 -1.07
N ARG A 161 3.48 12.06 -1.35
CA ARG A 161 3.18 12.55 -2.69
C ARG A 161 4.54 12.88 -3.27
N LEU A 162 5.22 11.84 -3.73
CA LEU A 162 6.29 12.00 -4.69
C LEU A 162 5.64 12.81 -5.80
N LYS A 163 6.02 14.08 -5.93
CA LYS A 163 5.67 14.85 -7.12
C LYS A 163 6.43 14.20 -8.27
N LEU A 164 5.87 13.10 -8.80
CA LEU A 164 6.44 12.37 -9.92
C LEU A 164 6.59 13.29 -11.12
N SER A 165 5.71 14.30 -11.25
CA SER A 165 5.84 15.35 -12.26
C SER A 165 7.16 16.13 -12.14
N ASP A 166 7.65 16.40 -10.92
CA ASP A 166 8.90 17.14 -10.73
C ASP A 166 10.12 16.24 -10.98
N LYS A 167 10.02 14.96 -10.61
CA LYS A 167 11.09 13.97 -10.80
C LYS A 167 11.17 13.43 -12.23
N PHE A 168 10.04 13.42 -12.94
CA PHE A 168 9.87 12.76 -14.24
C PHE A 168 9.00 13.62 -15.17
N PRO A 169 9.39 14.88 -15.49
CA PRO A 169 8.55 15.82 -16.23
C PRO A 169 8.11 15.32 -17.62
N ASN A 170 8.94 14.48 -18.25
CA ASN A 170 8.73 13.95 -19.60
C ASN A 170 8.05 12.58 -19.61
N TRP A 171 7.65 12.04 -18.46
CA TRP A 171 7.00 10.74 -18.37
C TRP A 171 5.55 10.89 -17.90
N LYS A 172 4.62 10.72 -18.83
CA LYS A 172 3.19 10.93 -18.60
C LYS A 172 2.38 9.73 -19.09
N ALA A 173 1.22 9.51 -18.47
CA ALA A 173 0.25 8.56 -18.98
C ALA A 173 -0.37 9.05 -20.30
N ASN A 174 -0.79 8.11 -21.15
CA ASN A 174 -1.52 8.39 -22.38
C ASN A 174 -2.97 8.77 -22.08
N SER A 175 -3.67 9.35 -23.07
CA SER A 175 -5.09 9.75 -22.96
C SER A 175 -6.04 8.61 -22.61
N ASN A 176 -5.71 7.38 -23.01
CA ASN A 176 -6.44 6.16 -22.63
C ASN A 176 -6.03 5.57 -21.26
N ALA A 177 -5.31 6.34 -20.45
CA ALA A 177 -4.75 5.96 -19.15
C ALA A 177 -3.70 4.82 -19.16
N SER A 178 -3.28 4.34 -20.35
CA SER A 178 -2.11 3.45 -20.45
C SER A 178 -0.82 4.21 -20.11
N ILE A 179 0.15 3.51 -19.53
CA ILE A 179 1.42 4.12 -19.09
C ILE A 179 2.53 3.59 -20.00
N PRO A 180 3.23 4.45 -20.76
CA PRO A 180 4.40 4.04 -21.52
C PRO A 180 5.54 3.66 -20.56
N CYS A 181 6.41 2.75 -21.01
CA CYS A 181 7.67 2.54 -20.31
C CYS A 181 8.46 3.87 -20.27
N PRO A 182 9.10 4.23 -19.14
CA PRO A 182 9.79 5.50 -19.04
C PRO A 182 10.92 5.64 -20.07
N PRO A 183 11.33 6.87 -20.40
CA PRO A 183 12.56 7.14 -21.15
C PRO A 183 13.81 6.51 -20.53
N LYS A 184 14.87 6.40 -21.34
CA LYS A 184 16.19 5.85 -20.91
C LYS A 184 16.80 6.59 -19.73
N GLU A 185 16.56 7.90 -19.63
CA GLU A 185 16.98 8.75 -18.51
C GLU A 185 16.48 8.24 -17.16
N TYR A 186 15.35 7.53 -17.15
CA TYR A 186 14.72 6.97 -15.96
C TYR A 186 14.74 5.43 -15.99
N SER A 187 15.78 4.84 -16.61
CA SER A 187 16.03 3.40 -16.70
C SER A 187 14.99 2.57 -17.47
N GLY A 188 14.06 3.21 -18.20
CA GLY A 188 13.15 2.52 -19.10
C GLY A 188 13.64 2.47 -20.55
N CYS A 189 12.82 1.92 -21.45
CA CYS A 189 13.12 1.85 -22.88
C CYS A 189 12.38 2.88 -23.75
N GLY A 190 11.31 3.50 -23.24
CA GLY A 190 10.47 4.44 -23.99
C GLY A 190 9.59 3.83 -25.09
N CYS A 191 9.68 2.51 -25.35
CA CYS A 191 9.11 1.93 -26.57
C CYS A 191 7.64 1.49 -26.47
N LEU A 192 7.22 0.88 -25.35
CA LEU A 192 5.92 0.18 -25.25
C LEU A 192 5.17 0.52 -23.97
N SER A 193 3.84 0.45 -24.03
CA SER A 193 2.97 0.53 -22.85
C SER A 193 3.18 -0.66 -21.93
N LEU A 194 3.27 -0.36 -20.63
CA LEU A 194 3.43 -1.37 -19.59
C LEU A 194 2.19 -2.27 -19.49
N THR A 195 2.41 -3.57 -19.43
CA THR A 195 1.35 -4.59 -19.28
C THR A 195 1.07 -4.86 -17.81
N LEU A 196 -0.19 -5.14 -17.44
CA LEU A 196 -0.51 -5.53 -16.07
C LEU A 196 -0.08 -6.99 -15.80
N LYS A 197 0.59 -7.19 -14.67
CA LYS A 197 0.96 -8.51 -14.12
C LYS A 197 0.53 -8.59 -12.66
N ARG A 198 0.50 -9.82 -12.13
CA ARG A 198 0.20 -10.13 -10.72
C ARG A 198 1.21 -11.12 -10.14
N ILE A 199 1.35 -11.17 -8.82
CA ILE A 199 2.21 -12.13 -8.11
C ILE A 199 1.37 -13.25 -7.48
N PHE A 200 0.22 -12.90 -6.90
CA PHE A 200 -0.68 -13.84 -6.25
C PHE A 200 -1.68 -14.47 -7.22
N LYS A 201 -2.46 -15.42 -6.71
CA LYS A 201 -3.59 -16.00 -7.45
C LYS A 201 -4.67 -14.93 -7.67
N THR A 202 -5.44 -15.05 -8.75
CA THR A 202 -6.55 -14.15 -9.05
C THR A 202 -7.50 -14.04 -7.85
N ASN A 203 -7.95 -12.83 -7.55
CA ASN A 203 -8.87 -12.50 -6.45
C ASN A 203 -8.35 -12.86 -5.04
N TRP A 204 -7.03 -12.99 -4.85
CA TRP A 204 -6.47 -13.31 -3.54
C TRP A 204 -6.76 -12.20 -2.51
N VAL A 205 -6.52 -10.93 -2.86
CA VAL A 205 -6.83 -9.80 -1.97
C VAL A 205 -8.33 -9.67 -1.70
N ALA A 206 -9.18 -9.86 -2.73
CA ALA A 206 -10.63 -9.84 -2.56
C ALA A 206 -11.11 -10.90 -1.54
N LYS A 207 -10.52 -12.10 -1.58
CA LYS A 207 -10.80 -13.14 -0.58
C LYS A 207 -10.31 -12.74 0.81
N LEU A 208 -9.13 -12.14 0.89
CA LEU A 208 -8.58 -11.65 2.16
C LEU A 208 -9.49 -10.58 2.79
N VAL A 209 -10.00 -9.63 1.99
CA VAL A 209 -10.98 -8.64 2.44
C VAL A 209 -12.20 -9.33 3.03
N LYS A 210 -12.82 -10.25 2.27
CA LYS A 210 -14.03 -10.96 2.72
C LYS A 210 -13.82 -11.69 4.05
N ILE A 211 -12.74 -12.47 4.17
CA ILE A 211 -12.42 -13.20 5.41
C ILE A 211 -12.19 -12.23 6.57
N SER A 212 -11.47 -11.13 6.31
CA SER A 212 -11.16 -10.14 7.33
C SER A 212 -12.42 -9.42 7.83
N GLU A 213 -13.36 -9.12 6.94
CA GLU A 213 -14.66 -8.52 7.29
C GLU A 213 -15.49 -9.47 8.15
N GLU A 214 -15.65 -10.72 7.73
CA GLU A 214 -16.38 -11.74 8.49
C GLU A 214 -15.81 -11.92 9.91
N MET A 215 -14.48 -11.87 10.06
CA MET A 215 -13.80 -11.97 11.34
C MET A 215 -14.00 -10.73 12.22
N VAL A 216 -13.93 -9.53 11.64
CA VAL A 216 -14.11 -8.27 12.39
C VAL A 216 -15.55 -8.11 12.84
N ASP A 217 -16.51 -8.41 11.96
CA ASP A 217 -17.95 -8.26 12.22
C ASP A 217 -18.49 -9.35 13.16
N GLY A 218 -17.93 -10.56 13.10
CA GLY A 218 -18.31 -11.69 13.95
C GLY A 218 -17.84 -11.53 15.41
N CYS A 219 -16.79 -10.74 15.65
CA CYS A 219 -16.31 -10.41 16.98
C CYS A 219 -17.06 -9.18 17.52
N LYS A 220 -18.22 -9.41 18.14
CA LYS A 220 -18.80 -8.42 19.06
C LYS A 220 -17.86 -8.32 20.26
N VAL A 221 -17.05 -7.27 20.32
CA VAL A 221 -16.36 -6.90 21.56
C VAL A 221 -17.47 -6.65 22.57
N PHE A 222 -17.63 -7.53 23.55
CA PHE A 222 -18.44 -7.21 24.71
C PHE A 222 -17.67 -6.12 25.44
N ASP A 223 -18.10 -4.87 25.27
CA ASP A 223 -17.81 -3.86 26.27
C ASP A 223 -18.41 -4.39 27.55
N VAL A 224 -17.55 -4.87 28.46
CA VAL A 224 -17.94 -5.10 29.84
C VAL A 224 -18.16 -3.73 30.45
N VAL A 225 -19.32 -3.13 30.13
CA VAL A 225 -19.89 -2.07 30.92
C VAL A 225 -20.28 -2.73 32.23
N SER A 226 -19.37 -2.62 33.20
CA SER A 226 -19.68 -2.91 34.59
C SER A 226 -20.62 -1.79 35.06
N PRO A 227 -21.82 -2.09 35.59
CA PRO A 227 -22.61 -1.08 36.29
C PRO A 227 -21.85 -0.62 37.54
N GLU A 228 -22.00 0.67 37.81
CA GLU A 228 -21.27 1.56 38.73
C GLU A 228 -21.07 1.03 40.17
N GLU A 229 -19.98 1.49 40.82
CA GLU A 229 -20.09 2.28 42.06
C GLU A 229 -18.72 2.90 42.48
N THR A 230 -18.70 4.25 42.44
CA THR A 230 -18.01 5.21 43.33
C THR A 230 -16.71 4.84 44.06
N GLY A 231 -15.63 5.59 43.77
CA GLY A 231 -14.49 5.73 44.68
C GLY A 231 -13.21 6.29 44.04
N PHE A 232 -12.89 7.54 44.34
CA PHE A 232 -11.65 8.24 43.97
C PHE A 232 -10.36 7.41 44.15
N ASN A 233 -9.50 7.38 43.13
CA ASN A 233 -8.09 7.78 43.28
C ASN A 233 -7.37 7.88 41.92
N THR A 234 -6.99 9.10 41.57
CA THR A 234 -6.08 9.47 40.50
C THR A 234 -4.67 8.96 40.78
N ARG A 235 -4.09 8.15 39.88
CA ARG A 235 -2.63 8.10 39.67
C ARG A 235 -2.29 7.99 38.17
N PRO A 236 -1.26 8.70 37.68
CA PRO A 236 -1.03 8.88 36.25
C PRO A 236 -0.30 7.68 35.62
N LEU A 237 -0.59 7.46 34.34
CA LEU A 237 0.18 6.58 33.45
C LEU A 237 1.66 7.07 33.38
N PRO A 238 2.64 6.15 33.34
CA PRO A 238 4.04 6.54 33.18
C PRO A 238 4.26 7.05 31.76
N MET A 239 4.77 8.29 31.68
CA MET A 239 5.30 8.87 30.45
C MET A 239 6.55 8.10 30.00
N CYS A 240 6.59 7.73 28.72
CA CYS A 240 7.80 7.28 28.07
C CYS A 240 8.78 8.46 27.93
N THR A 241 9.88 8.41 28.66
CA THR A 241 11.15 9.07 28.31
C THR A 241 12.04 8.12 27.53
#